data_AF-A0A8J6M506-F1
#
_entry.id   AF-A0A8J6M506-F1
#
_cell.length_a   1.000
_cell.length_b   1.000
_cell.length_c   1.000
_cell.angle_alpha   90.00
_cell.angle_beta   90.00
_cell.angle_gamma   90.00
#
_symmetry.space_group_name_H-M   'P 1'
#
loop_
_entity.id
_entity.type
_entity.pdbx_description
1 polymer ?
#
loop_
_entity_poly.entity_id
_entity_poly.type
_entity_poly.pdbx_seq_one_letter_code
_entity_poly.pdbx_strand_id
1 'polypeptide(L)'
;MEKLAQLGFVLARRGRVGLARTPDGAGEDLVRACAGGVAAAGGRAELFPNLTSPVEGSWAARRWGLPALLFFDTEGPPRLHLFDRLGLPFAPEALGRLKEALSQPPAAGAEGGAWTVRHIPEGLWAGETARQLALGRSGPPWRHRQAAVPGDRGADRDLGRVLSALGWQVEERWRPGIPAFFTARGGFCLLAQDETGAPIPPERLLALVALIEMENGGGIVALPSVRAPWAAPAALCYGGQVLALERDGERARRLYAARPWLWSAPAAAGRICARMAASGERLSTLAGLVPQRAGTK
;
A
#
# COMPACT_ATOMS: atom_id res chain seq x y z
N MET A 1 -21.15 17.56 -0.40
CA MET A 1 -20.77 17.84 -1.81
C MET A 1 -19.91 19.08 -1.93
N GLU A 2 -20.33 20.24 -1.41
CA GLU A 2 -19.57 21.51 -1.47
C GLU A 2 -18.13 21.42 -0.95
N LYS A 3 -17.90 20.83 0.24
CA LYS A 3 -16.54 20.62 0.78
C LYS A 3 -15.63 19.76 -0.11
N LEU A 4 -16.20 18.85 -0.92
CA LEU A 4 -15.42 18.03 -1.85
C LEU A 4 -15.04 18.81 -3.10
N ALA A 5 -15.94 19.67 -3.60
CA ALA A 5 -15.61 20.60 -4.67
C ALA A 5 -14.52 21.58 -4.21
N GLN A 6 -14.64 22.14 -3.00
CA GLN A 6 -13.59 22.99 -2.43
C GLN A 6 -12.26 22.24 -2.25
N LEU A 7 -12.30 20.98 -1.82
CA LEU A 7 -11.11 20.14 -1.73
C LEU A 7 -10.41 19.98 -3.09
N GLY A 8 -11.17 19.66 -4.14
CA GLY A 8 -10.66 19.61 -5.51
C GLY A 8 -10.04 20.94 -5.94
N PHE A 9 -10.73 22.04 -5.68
CA PHE A 9 -10.27 23.39 -6.00
C PHE A 9 -8.94 23.73 -5.32
N VAL A 10 -8.80 23.46 -4.02
CA VAL A 10 -7.56 23.70 -3.26
C VAL A 10 -6.42 22.81 -3.76
N LEU A 11 -6.71 21.56 -4.12
CA LEU A 11 -5.70 20.62 -4.61
C LEU A 11 -5.22 20.93 -6.02
N ALA A 12 -6.06 21.51 -6.87
CA ALA A 12 -5.68 21.92 -8.23
C ALA A 12 -4.49 22.89 -8.26
N ARG A 13 -4.33 23.72 -7.21
CA ARG A 13 -3.16 24.60 -7.04
C ARG A 13 -1.83 23.85 -6.94
N ARG A 14 -1.86 22.55 -6.63
CA ARG A 14 -0.67 21.68 -6.57
C ARG A 14 -0.37 21.01 -7.92
N GLY A 15 -1.22 21.18 -8.93
CA GLY A 15 -1.09 20.58 -10.26
C GLY A 15 -2.21 19.58 -10.57
N ARG A 16 -1.86 18.51 -11.27
CA ARG A 16 -2.81 17.45 -11.66
C ARG A 16 -3.32 16.70 -10.43
N VAL A 17 -4.62 16.44 -10.39
CA VAL A 17 -5.27 15.72 -9.27
C VAL A 17 -5.82 14.40 -9.79
N GLY A 18 -5.32 13.29 -9.24
CA GLY A 18 -5.89 11.97 -9.48
C GLY A 18 -7.13 11.75 -8.63
N LEU A 19 -8.18 11.19 -9.21
CA LEU A 19 -9.42 10.86 -8.51
C LEU A 19 -9.81 9.42 -8.82
N ALA A 20 -10.05 8.66 -7.76
CA ALA A 20 -10.38 7.25 -7.83
C ALA A 20 -11.41 6.90 -6.76
N ARG A 21 -12.10 5.79 -6.97
CA ARG A 21 -13.03 5.23 -5.99
C ARG A 21 -12.98 3.72 -6.04
N THR A 22 -13.54 3.09 -5.02
CA THR A 22 -13.91 1.68 -5.08
C THR A 22 -14.81 1.41 -6.31
N PRO A 23 -14.68 0.25 -7.00
CA PRO A 23 -15.45 -0.06 -8.20
C PRO A 23 -16.95 -0.31 -8.01
N ASP A 24 -17.47 -0.32 -6.78
CA ASP A 24 -18.86 -0.63 -6.42
C ASP A 24 -19.91 0.41 -6.87
N GLY A 25 -19.47 1.51 -7.49
CA GLY A 25 -20.31 2.63 -7.94
C GLY A 25 -20.58 3.65 -6.84
N ALA A 26 -20.35 3.30 -5.58
CA ALA A 26 -20.43 4.23 -4.47
C ALA A 26 -19.27 5.23 -4.57
N GLY A 27 -19.58 6.51 -4.41
CA GLY A 27 -18.57 7.58 -4.52
C GLY A 27 -18.36 8.17 -5.91
N GLU A 28 -19.10 7.75 -6.94
CA GLU A 28 -19.08 8.38 -8.27
C GLU A 28 -19.40 9.88 -8.17
N ASP A 29 -20.45 10.24 -7.41
CA ASP A 29 -20.81 11.63 -7.16
C ASP A 29 -19.70 12.38 -6.42
N LEU A 30 -19.02 11.72 -5.47
CA LEU A 30 -17.91 12.32 -4.70
C LEU A 30 -16.72 12.64 -5.62
N VAL A 31 -16.39 11.72 -6.52
CA VAL A 31 -15.37 11.90 -7.57
C VAL A 31 -15.77 13.07 -8.47
N ARG A 32 -17.00 13.10 -8.97
CA ARG A 32 -17.50 14.17 -9.86
C ARG A 32 -17.49 15.54 -9.19
N ALA A 33 -17.93 15.63 -7.93
CA ALA A 33 -17.89 16.89 -7.18
C ALA A 33 -16.46 17.39 -7.00
N CYS A 34 -15.53 16.52 -6.63
CA CYS A 34 -14.12 16.88 -6.50
C CYS A 34 -13.53 17.30 -7.85
N ALA A 35 -13.82 16.56 -8.93
CA ALA A 35 -13.35 16.86 -10.27
C ALA A 35 -13.89 18.20 -10.79
N GLY A 36 -15.17 18.50 -10.52
CA GLY A 36 -15.77 19.81 -10.82
C GLY A 36 -15.07 20.94 -10.07
N GLY A 37 -14.70 20.72 -8.81
CA GLY A 37 -13.87 21.64 -8.04
C GLY A 37 -12.48 21.87 -8.63
N VAL A 38 -11.81 20.79 -9.06
CA VAL A 38 -10.52 20.88 -9.77
C VAL A 38 -10.68 21.68 -11.07
N ALA A 39 -11.74 21.41 -11.83
CA ALA A 39 -11.99 22.09 -13.09
C ALA A 39 -12.30 23.58 -12.89
N ALA A 40 -13.08 23.92 -11.85
CA ALA A 40 -13.38 25.30 -11.47
C ALA A 40 -12.13 26.07 -11.00
N ALA A 41 -11.04 25.40 -10.60
CA ALA A 41 -9.76 26.05 -10.33
C ALA A 41 -8.88 26.23 -11.58
N GLY A 42 -9.38 25.89 -12.78
CA GLY A 42 -8.58 25.80 -14.01
C GLY A 42 -7.59 24.62 -13.99
N GLY A 43 -7.77 23.67 -13.07
CA GLY A 43 -6.91 22.51 -12.89
C GLY A 43 -7.20 21.39 -13.89
N ARG A 44 -6.42 20.31 -13.78
CA ARG A 44 -6.60 19.06 -14.55
C ARG A 44 -6.88 17.89 -13.62
N ALA A 45 -8.04 17.27 -13.79
CA ALA A 45 -8.41 16.05 -13.07
C ALA A 45 -8.11 14.80 -13.92
N GLU A 46 -7.45 13.80 -13.35
CA GLU A 46 -7.28 12.48 -13.95
C GLU A 46 -8.18 11.48 -13.20
N LEU A 47 -9.22 10.97 -13.86
CA LEU A 47 -10.16 10.01 -13.30
C LEU A 47 -9.66 8.58 -13.54
N PHE A 48 -9.64 7.78 -12.49
CA PHE A 48 -9.22 6.38 -12.51
C PHE A 48 -10.41 5.49 -12.12
N PRO A 49 -11.27 5.11 -13.07
CA PRO A 49 -12.54 4.45 -12.78
C PRO A 49 -12.40 2.99 -12.34
N ASN A 50 -11.26 2.36 -12.62
CA ASN A 50 -11.06 0.93 -12.47
C ASN A 50 -9.95 0.53 -11.50
N LEU A 51 -9.52 1.44 -10.63
CA LEU A 51 -8.68 1.06 -9.49
C LEU A 51 -9.50 0.29 -8.48
N THR A 52 -8.98 -0.83 -8.00
CA THR A 52 -9.71 -1.76 -7.14
C THR A 52 -9.53 -1.47 -5.67
N SER A 53 -8.46 -0.78 -5.25
CA SER A 53 -8.15 -0.57 -3.84
C SER A 53 -7.36 0.71 -3.55
N PRO A 54 -7.38 1.20 -2.29
CA PRO A 54 -6.56 2.35 -1.89
C PRO A 54 -5.05 2.16 -2.10
N VAL A 55 -4.53 0.95 -1.87
CA VAL A 55 -3.11 0.64 -2.08
C VAL A 55 -2.71 0.64 -3.56
N GLU A 56 -3.62 0.27 -4.47
CA GLU A 56 -3.41 0.45 -5.91
C GLU A 56 -3.42 1.95 -6.26
N GLY A 57 -4.31 2.73 -5.64
CA GLY A 57 -4.31 4.20 -5.74
C GLY A 57 -2.98 4.85 -5.30
N SER A 58 -2.37 4.32 -4.23
CA SER A 58 -1.03 4.72 -3.79
C SER A 58 0.04 4.43 -4.86
N TRP A 59 0.04 3.23 -5.45
CA TRP A 59 0.93 2.90 -6.57
C TRP A 59 0.68 3.80 -7.78
N ALA A 60 -0.58 4.06 -8.12
CA ALA A 60 -0.96 4.93 -9.23
C ALA A 60 -0.42 6.36 -9.05
N ALA A 61 -0.60 6.93 -7.86
CA ALA A 61 -0.09 8.26 -7.53
C ALA A 61 1.43 8.37 -7.78
N ARG A 62 2.20 7.36 -7.34
CA ARG A 62 3.64 7.28 -7.58
C ARG A 62 3.99 7.07 -9.04
N ARG A 63 3.32 6.14 -9.73
CA ARG A 63 3.59 5.77 -11.12
C ARG A 63 3.47 6.95 -12.07
N TRP A 64 2.44 7.78 -11.89
CA TRP A 64 2.19 8.95 -12.74
C TRP A 64 2.72 10.27 -12.14
N GLY A 65 3.41 10.19 -10.99
CA GLY A 65 3.97 11.36 -10.30
C GLY A 65 2.91 12.40 -9.96
N LEU A 66 1.72 11.97 -9.56
CA LEU A 66 0.59 12.85 -9.27
C LEU A 66 0.85 13.61 -7.95
N PRO A 67 0.82 14.95 -7.94
CA PRO A 67 0.99 15.73 -6.71
C PRO A 67 -0.04 15.38 -5.63
N ALA A 68 -1.24 14.99 -6.03
CA ALA A 68 -2.31 14.49 -5.17
C ALA A 68 -3.13 13.43 -5.92
N LEU A 69 -3.40 12.31 -5.26
CA LEU A 69 -4.43 11.36 -5.67
C LEU A 69 -5.40 11.12 -4.50
N LEU A 70 -6.69 11.24 -4.78
CA LEU A 70 -7.76 10.97 -3.82
C LEU A 70 -8.40 9.64 -4.17
N PHE A 71 -8.49 8.75 -3.19
CA PHE A 71 -9.21 7.50 -3.32
C PHE A 71 -10.38 7.48 -2.33
N PHE A 72 -11.60 7.42 -2.85
CA PHE A 72 -12.82 7.25 -2.08
C PHE A 72 -13.05 5.76 -1.84
N ASP A 73 -12.70 5.30 -0.64
CA ASP A 73 -12.87 3.92 -0.21
C ASP A 73 -14.25 3.73 0.43
N THR A 74 -15.10 2.97 -0.23
CA THR A 74 -16.44 2.60 0.24
C THR A 74 -16.54 1.12 0.60
N GLU A 75 -15.44 0.36 0.52
CA GLU A 75 -15.37 -1.05 0.97
C GLU A 75 -15.28 -1.09 2.51
N GLY A 76 -16.42 -0.85 3.17
CA GLY A 76 -16.56 -0.75 4.62
C GLY A 76 -16.95 0.66 5.07
N PRO A 77 -16.53 1.12 6.27
CA PRO A 77 -16.78 2.50 6.68
C PRO A 77 -16.14 3.48 5.69
N PRO A 78 -16.91 4.41 5.08
CA PRO A 78 -16.39 5.29 4.04
C PRO A 78 -15.17 6.10 4.50
N ARG A 79 -14.11 6.10 3.69
CA ARG A 79 -12.86 6.81 3.96
C ARG A 79 -12.35 7.52 2.72
N LEU A 80 -11.70 8.66 2.95
CA LEU A 80 -10.95 9.37 1.93
C LEU A 80 -9.46 9.20 2.17
N HIS A 81 -8.77 8.58 1.22
CA HIS A 81 -7.33 8.47 1.22
C HIS A 81 -6.72 9.58 0.35
N LEU A 82 -5.67 10.23 0.84
CA LEU A 82 -4.92 11.25 0.10
C LEU A 82 -3.47 10.83 -0.03
N PHE A 83 -3.02 10.58 -1.26
CA PHE A 83 -1.66 10.16 -1.57
C PHE A 83 -0.91 11.26 -2.29
N ASP A 84 0.36 11.45 -1.92
CA ASP A 84 1.26 12.39 -2.58
C ASP A 84 1.97 11.75 -3.79
N ARG A 85 2.90 12.50 -4.38
CA ARG A 85 3.71 12.06 -5.53
C ARG A 85 4.58 10.83 -5.27
N LEU A 86 4.84 10.49 -4.00
CA LEU A 86 5.58 9.28 -3.62
C LEU A 86 4.64 8.08 -3.43
N GLY A 87 3.33 8.29 -3.57
CA GLY A 87 2.31 7.30 -3.24
C GLY A 87 2.04 7.17 -1.74
N LEU A 88 2.64 8.02 -0.90
CA LEU A 88 2.47 7.93 0.54
C LEU A 88 1.33 8.84 1.02
N PRO A 89 0.67 8.52 2.15
CA PRO A 89 -0.28 9.41 2.77
C PRO A 89 0.33 10.80 2.98
N PHE A 90 -0.46 11.85 2.78
CA PHE A 90 -0.02 13.22 3.03
C PHE A 90 0.60 13.35 4.43
N ALA A 91 1.73 14.06 4.51
CA ALA A 91 2.37 14.37 5.78
C ALA A 91 1.43 15.21 6.67
N PRO A 92 1.54 15.11 8.02
CA PRO A 92 0.68 15.85 8.94
C PRO A 92 0.62 17.35 8.67
N GLU A 93 1.75 17.97 8.29
CA GLU A 93 1.85 19.40 7.98
C GLU A 93 1.11 19.75 6.68
N ALA A 94 1.17 18.87 5.68
CA ALA A 94 0.43 19.03 4.44
C ALA A 94 -1.09 18.89 4.66
N LEU A 95 -1.50 17.97 5.54
CA LEU A 95 -2.90 17.83 5.97
C LEU A 95 -3.37 19.03 6.78
N GLY A 96 -2.54 19.57 7.68
CA GLY A 96 -2.83 20.79 8.44
C GLY A 96 -3.15 21.97 7.54
N ARG A 97 -2.25 22.26 6.58
CA ARG A 97 -2.47 23.31 5.57
C ARG A 97 -3.70 23.07 4.70
N LEU A 98 -3.99 21.81 4.38
CA LEU A 98 -5.18 21.47 3.62
C LEU A 98 -6.46 21.73 4.43
N LYS A 99 -6.48 21.34 5.71
CA LYS A 99 -7.60 21.61 6.63
C LYS A 99 -7.83 23.10 6.80
N GLU A 100 -6.77 23.87 7.01
CA GLU A 100 -6.85 25.32 7.12
C GLU A 100 -7.44 25.97 5.86
N ALA A 101 -6.98 25.55 4.67
CA ALA A 101 -7.51 26.03 3.41
C ALA A 101 -8.99 25.67 3.18
N LEU A 102 -9.44 24.52 3.71
CA LEU A 102 -10.85 24.10 3.67
C LEU A 102 -11.73 24.85 4.66
N SER A 103 -11.16 25.50 5.68
CA SER A 103 -11.90 26.35 6.62
C SER A 103 -12.18 27.76 6.07
N GLN A 104 -11.49 28.15 4.99
CA GLN A 104 -11.74 29.42 4.30
C GLN A 104 -13.00 29.34 3.43
N PRO A 105 -13.67 30.47 3.12
CA PRO A 105 -14.80 30.46 2.21
C PRO A 105 -14.39 29.95 0.81
N PRO A 106 -15.32 29.31 0.06
CA PRO A 106 -15.04 28.87 -1.30
C PRO A 106 -14.58 30.04 -2.17
N ALA A 107 -13.46 29.87 -2.88
CA ALA A 107 -12.99 30.89 -3.81
C ALA A 107 -13.82 30.86 -5.10
N ALA A 108 -13.95 32.01 -5.77
CA ALA A 108 -14.57 32.08 -7.09
C ALA A 108 -13.82 31.20 -8.10
N GLY A 109 -14.58 30.52 -8.96
CA GLY A 109 -14.04 29.66 -10.00
C GLY A 109 -13.49 30.44 -11.20
N ALA A 110 -12.53 29.84 -11.89
CA ALA A 110 -12.18 30.16 -13.27
C ALA A 110 -12.94 29.21 -14.21
N GLU A 111 -13.38 29.70 -15.36
CA GLU A 111 -13.93 28.85 -16.41
C GLU A 111 -12.81 28.02 -17.08
N GLY A 112 -13.10 26.77 -17.46
CA GLY A 112 -12.30 26.06 -18.46
C GLY A 112 -11.35 24.95 -18.00
N GLY A 113 -11.52 24.35 -16.81
CA GLY A 113 -10.77 23.14 -16.46
C GLY A 113 -11.23 21.88 -17.22
N ALA A 114 -10.33 20.90 -17.35
CA ALA A 114 -10.57 19.66 -18.09
C ALA A 114 -10.36 18.43 -17.21
N TRP A 115 -11.11 17.36 -17.51
CA TRP A 115 -10.87 16.04 -16.94
C TRP A 115 -10.52 15.02 -18.02
N THR A 116 -9.70 14.03 -17.65
CA THR A 116 -9.34 12.92 -18.52
C THR A 116 -9.60 11.62 -17.79
N VAL A 117 -10.11 10.61 -18.49
CA VAL A 117 -10.30 9.27 -17.93
C VAL A 117 -9.11 8.40 -18.30
N ARG A 118 -8.55 7.71 -17.30
CA ARG A 118 -7.42 6.78 -17.47
C ARG A 118 -7.79 5.41 -16.96
N HIS A 119 -7.92 4.46 -17.87
CA HIS A 119 -8.10 3.05 -17.55
C HIS A 119 -6.76 2.37 -17.32
N ILE A 120 -6.64 1.64 -16.22
CA ILE A 120 -5.46 0.85 -15.90
C ILE A 120 -5.65 -0.58 -16.44
N PRO A 121 -4.73 -1.11 -17.26
CA PRO A 121 -4.80 -2.50 -17.68
C PRO A 121 -4.85 -3.43 -16.45
N GLU A 122 -5.74 -4.42 -16.48
CA GLU A 122 -5.85 -5.39 -15.40
C GLU A 122 -4.50 -6.10 -15.17
N GLY A 123 -4.11 -6.25 -13.90
CA GLY A 123 -2.87 -6.91 -13.52
C GLY A 123 -1.59 -6.11 -13.76
N LEU A 124 -1.65 -4.89 -14.34
CA LEU A 124 -0.46 -4.06 -14.57
C LEU A 124 0.33 -3.81 -13.27
N TRP A 125 -0.37 -3.38 -12.22
CA TRP A 125 0.24 -3.16 -10.91
C TRP A 125 0.83 -4.46 -10.34
N ALA A 126 0.07 -5.55 -10.40
CA ALA A 126 0.48 -6.84 -9.88
C ALA A 126 1.76 -7.36 -10.56
N GLY A 127 1.83 -7.29 -11.90
CA GLY A 127 3.00 -7.71 -12.67
C GLY A 127 4.22 -6.81 -12.43
N GLU A 128 4.03 -5.50 -12.25
CA GLU A 128 5.13 -4.60 -11.86
C GLU A 128 5.64 -4.85 -10.46
N THR A 129 4.74 -5.15 -9.53
CA THR A 129 5.09 -5.48 -8.15
C THR A 129 5.83 -6.81 -8.11
N ALA A 130 5.31 -7.85 -8.76
CA ALA A 130 5.96 -9.17 -8.85
C ALA A 130 7.39 -9.09 -9.41
N ARG A 131 7.61 -8.28 -10.47
CA ARG A 131 8.95 -8.06 -11.04
C ARG A 131 9.93 -7.44 -10.06
N GLN A 132 9.48 -6.54 -9.19
CA GLN A 132 10.33 -5.91 -8.16
C GLN A 132 10.65 -6.85 -6.99
N LEU A 133 9.81 -7.87 -6.76
CA LEU A 133 9.92 -8.78 -5.61
C LEU A 133 10.85 -9.97 -5.84
N ALA A 134 11.21 -10.23 -7.10
CA ALA A 134 12.11 -11.32 -7.46
C ALA A 134 13.44 -11.20 -6.70
N LEU A 135 13.75 -12.22 -5.90
CA LEU A 135 15.03 -12.37 -5.24
C LEU A 135 16.02 -13.03 -6.21
N GLY A 136 17.27 -12.54 -6.23
CA GLY A 136 18.36 -13.21 -6.95
C GLY A 136 18.47 -14.67 -6.50
N ARG A 137 18.63 -15.58 -7.46
CA ARG A 137 18.58 -17.04 -7.23
C ARG A 137 19.69 -17.54 -6.32
N SER A 138 19.33 -18.35 -5.32
CA SER A 138 20.10 -19.55 -4.92
C SER A 138 19.27 -20.42 -3.96
N GLY A 139 18.43 -21.29 -4.51
CA GLY A 139 17.74 -22.32 -3.73
C GLY A 139 17.00 -23.31 -4.62
N PRO A 140 16.80 -24.56 -4.18
CA PRO A 140 16.03 -25.53 -4.93
C PRO A 140 14.59 -25.00 -5.09
N PRO A 141 13.97 -25.11 -6.28
CA PRO A 141 12.61 -24.66 -6.47
C PRO A 141 11.68 -25.41 -5.52
N TRP A 142 10.99 -24.68 -4.64
CA TRP A 142 9.83 -25.22 -3.94
C TRP A 142 8.86 -25.81 -4.97
N ARG A 143 8.57 -27.11 -4.83
CA ARG A 143 7.75 -27.87 -5.79
C ARG A 143 6.25 -27.57 -5.69
N HIS A 144 5.81 -26.92 -4.61
CA HIS A 144 4.41 -26.54 -4.38
C HIS A 144 4.33 -25.11 -3.82
N ARG A 145 4.13 -24.13 -4.71
CA ARG A 145 3.95 -22.72 -4.34
C ARG A 145 2.46 -22.43 -4.16
N GLN A 146 1.90 -22.81 -3.03
CA GLN A 146 0.49 -22.60 -2.72
C GLN A 146 0.32 -21.65 -1.55
N ALA A 147 -0.58 -20.69 -1.67
CA ALA A 147 -1.00 -19.82 -0.58
C ALA A 147 -2.49 -19.53 -0.72
N ALA A 148 -3.17 -19.35 0.42
CA ALA A 148 -4.56 -18.96 0.42
C ALA A 148 -4.71 -17.44 0.52
N VAL A 149 -5.69 -16.89 -0.20
CA VAL A 149 -6.15 -15.51 -0.08
C VAL A 149 -7.67 -15.52 0.03
N PRO A 150 -8.21 -15.73 1.24
CA PRO A 150 -9.65 -15.93 1.40
C PRO A 150 -10.48 -14.64 1.38
N GLY A 151 -9.85 -13.47 1.42
CA GLY A 151 -10.55 -12.19 1.35
C GLY A 151 -11.07 -11.88 -0.05
N ASP A 152 -12.20 -11.17 -0.12
CA ASP A 152 -12.89 -10.85 -1.37
C ASP A 152 -12.84 -9.34 -1.72
N ARG A 153 -12.27 -8.51 -0.85
CA ARG A 153 -12.13 -7.06 -1.06
C ARG A 153 -11.15 -6.74 -2.17
N GLY A 154 -11.20 -5.52 -2.71
CA GLY A 154 -10.31 -5.08 -3.78
C GLY A 154 -8.83 -5.31 -3.48
N ALA A 155 -8.39 -4.97 -2.26
CA ALA A 155 -7.00 -5.17 -1.84
C ALA A 155 -6.61 -6.65 -1.71
N ASP A 156 -7.54 -7.54 -1.36
CA ASP A 156 -7.30 -8.99 -1.30
C ASP A 156 -7.18 -9.58 -2.70
N ARG A 157 -8.04 -9.14 -3.63
CA ARG A 157 -7.92 -9.49 -5.06
C ARG A 157 -6.56 -9.06 -5.61
N ASP A 158 -6.10 -7.88 -5.25
CA ASP A 158 -4.78 -7.39 -5.66
C ASP A 158 -3.63 -8.21 -5.04
N LEU A 159 -3.77 -8.64 -3.80
CA LEU A 159 -2.84 -9.59 -3.16
C LEU A 159 -2.77 -10.90 -3.95
N GLY A 160 -3.93 -11.50 -4.25
CA GLY A 160 -4.01 -12.72 -5.05
C GLY A 160 -3.36 -12.58 -6.43
N ARG A 161 -3.58 -11.45 -7.12
CA ARG A 161 -2.96 -11.15 -8.41
C ARG A 161 -1.45 -11.01 -8.31
N VAL A 162 -0.91 -10.35 -7.28
CA VAL A 162 0.55 -10.24 -7.06
C VAL A 162 1.17 -11.62 -6.83
N LEU A 163 0.56 -12.47 -6.00
CA LEU A 163 1.05 -13.82 -5.75
C LEU A 163 0.98 -14.68 -7.03
N SER A 164 -0.13 -14.59 -7.78
CA SER A 164 -0.28 -15.30 -9.06
C SER A 164 0.77 -14.86 -10.07
N ALA A 165 1.04 -13.55 -10.17
CA ALA A 165 2.09 -13.00 -11.05
C ALA A 165 3.52 -13.42 -10.62
N LEU A 166 3.73 -13.75 -9.34
CA LEU A 166 4.97 -14.35 -8.82
C LEU A 166 5.07 -15.86 -9.10
N GLY A 167 4.03 -16.48 -9.67
CA GLY A 167 3.96 -17.91 -9.94
C GLY A 167 3.55 -18.75 -8.73
N TRP A 168 2.80 -18.18 -7.79
CA TRP A 168 2.10 -18.95 -6.75
C TRP A 168 0.70 -19.32 -7.23
N GLN A 169 0.29 -20.55 -6.92
CA GLN A 169 -1.09 -20.97 -7.02
C GLN A 169 -1.86 -20.42 -5.81
N VAL A 170 -2.83 -19.56 -6.09
CA VAL A 170 -3.65 -18.91 -5.06
C VAL A 170 -4.94 -19.70 -4.85
N GLU A 171 -5.22 -20.04 -3.60
CA GLU A 171 -6.43 -20.75 -3.18
C GLU A 171 -7.40 -19.76 -2.52
N GLU A 172 -8.70 -19.87 -2.80
CA GLU A 172 -9.73 -19.00 -2.21
C GLU A 172 -10.07 -19.36 -0.77
N ARG A 173 -9.67 -20.56 -0.32
CA ARG A 173 -9.93 -21.03 1.04
C ARG A 173 -8.66 -21.56 1.64
N TRP A 174 -8.46 -21.22 2.91
CA TRP A 174 -7.36 -21.80 3.67
C TRP A 174 -7.63 -23.26 3.99
N ARG A 175 -6.57 -24.07 3.94
CA ARG A 175 -6.53 -25.46 4.42
C ARG A 175 -5.21 -25.70 5.14
N PRO A 176 -5.15 -26.65 6.10
CA PRO A 176 -3.90 -27.02 6.74
C PRO A 176 -2.80 -27.34 5.72
N GLY A 177 -1.58 -26.86 5.98
CA GLY A 177 -0.40 -27.10 5.14
C GLY A 177 -0.02 -25.97 4.19
N ILE A 178 -0.85 -24.93 4.03
CA ILE A 178 -0.52 -23.71 3.25
C ILE A 178 -0.68 -22.45 4.11
N PRO A 179 0.12 -21.40 3.90
CA PRO A 179 -0.11 -20.12 4.56
C PRO A 179 -1.34 -19.42 3.98
N ALA A 180 -2.03 -18.60 4.79
CA ALA A 180 -3.03 -17.66 4.31
C ALA A 180 -2.57 -16.22 4.49
N PHE A 181 -2.91 -15.37 3.53
CA PHE A 181 -2.65 -13.93 3.58
C PHE A 181 -3.94 -13.15 3.36
N PHE A 182 -4.08 -12.05 4.09
CA PHE A 182 -5.22 -11.14 3.98
C PHE A 182 -4.73 -9.70 4.06
N THR A 183 -5.57 -8.80 3.57
CA THR A 183 -5.33 -7.37 3.67
C THR A 183 -6.28 -6.72 4.66
N ALA A 184 -5.80 -5.65 5.29
CA ALA A 184 -6.62 -4.75 6.08
C ALA A 184 -6.25 -3.30 5.76
N ARG A 185 -7.12 -2.37 6.19
CA ARG A 185 -6.91 -0.91 6.05
C ARG A 185 -6.61 -0.52 4.59
N GLY A 186 -7.44 -0.94 3.64
CA GLY A 186 -7.30 -0.59 2.22
C GLY A 186 -6.06 -1.17 1.54
N GLY A 187 -5.48 -2.25 2.08
CA GLY A 187 -4.28 -2.90 1.54
C GLY A 187 -2.95 -2.40 2.09
N PHE A 188 -2.96 -1.54 3.13
CA PHE A 188 -1.74 -1.05 3.78
C PHE A 188 -1.32 -1.85 5.03
N CYS A 189 -1.98 -2.98 5.29
CA CYS A 189 -1.69 -3.85 6.43
C CYS A 189 -1.84 -5.30 6.02
N LEU A 190 -0.77 -6.06 6.18
CA LEU A 190 -0.77 -7.50 5.94
C LEU A 190 -1.21 -8.23 7.20
N LEU A 191 -2.10 -9.19 7.03
CA LEU A 191 -2.44 -10.22 8.01
C LEU A 191 -2.04 -11.56 7.42
N ALA A 192 -1.63 -12.49 8.27
CA ALA A 192 -1.31 -13.84 7.83
C ALA A 192 -1.67 -14.87 8.89
N GLN A 193 -1.91 -16.08 8.42
CA GLN A 193 -1.94 -17.30 9.21
C GLN A 193 -0.91 -18.26 8.62
N ASP A 194 -0.16 -18.94 9.48
CA ASP A 194 0.80 -19.93 9.02
C ASP A 194 0.13 -21.24 8.56
N GLU A 195 0.95 -22.21 8.20
CA GLU A 195 0.49 -23.51 7.68
C GLU A 195 -0.32 -24.32 8.70
N THR A 196 -0.23 -23.98 10.00
CA THR A 196 -0.97 -24.62 11.10
C THR A 196 -2.27 -23.88 11.44
N GLY A 197 -2.49 -22.71 10.84
CA GLY A 197 -3.62 -21.82 11.12
C GLY A 197 -3.32 -20.83 12.25
N ALA A 198 -2.10 -20.78 12.77
CA ALA A 198 -1.75 -19.84 13.82
C ALA A 198 -1.67 -18.41 13.26
N PRO A 199 -2.37 -17.43 13.84
CA PRO A 199 -2.34 -16.05 13.37
C PRO A 199 -0.98 -15.42 13.64
N ILE A 200 -0.45 -14.69 12.65
CA ILE A 200 0.79 -13.93 12.77
C ILE A 200 0.44 -12.44 12.86
N PRO A 201 0.84 -11.75 13.95
CA PRO A 201 0.57 -10.33 14.10
C PRO A 201 1.17 -9.46 12.98
N PRO A 202 0.49 -8.38 12.54
CA PRO A 202 0.99 -7.48 11.49
C PRO A 202 2.39 -6.91 11.77
N GLU A 203 2.66 -6.57 13.03
CA GLU A 203 3.94 -5.97 13.44
C GLU A 203 5.10 -6.96 13.25
N ARG A 204 4.81 -8.26 13.47
CA ARG A 204 5.76 -9.35 13.26
C ARG A 204 6.01 -9.60 11.78
N LEU A 205 4.97 -9.53 10.95
CA LEU A 205 5.10 -9.62 9.49
C LEU A 205 5.90 -8.44 8.92
N LEU A 206 5.67 -7.23 9.40
CA LEU A 206 6.43 -6.05 8.98
C LEU A 206 7.91 -6.14 9.38
N ALA A 207 8.20 -6.62 10.59
CA ALA A 207 9.57 -6.89 11.03
C ALA A 207 10.23 -8.01 10.20
N LEU A 208 9.51 -9.07 9.85
CA LEU A 208 9.99 -10.13 8.97
C LEU A 208 10.36 -9.58 7.59
N VAL A 209 9.50 -8.76 6.98
CA VAL A 209 9.81 -8.13 5.70
C VAL A 209 11.05 -7.23 5.81
N ALA A 210 11.19 -6.48 6.89
CA ALA A 210 12.37 -5.65 7.14
C ALA A 210 13.66 -6.49 7.26
N LEU A 211 13.60 -7.64 7.92
CA LEU A 211 14.71 -8.59 8.00
C LEU A 211 15.09 -9.16 6.63
N ILE A 212 14.10 -9.56 5.83
CA ILE A 212 14.34 -10.02 4.45
C ILE A 212 15.09 -8.94 3.65
N GLU A 213 14.75 -7.66 3.84
CA GLU A 213 15.47 -6.56 3.18
C GLU A 213 16.92 -6.40 3.63
N MET A 214 17.20 -6.67 4.90
CA MET A 214 18.55 -6.60 5.44
C MET A 214 19.42 -7.75 4.93
N GLU A 215 18.88 -8.98 4.93
CA GLU A 215 19.54 -10.17 4.39
C GLU A 215 19.95 -9.99 2.91
N ASN A 216 19.14 -9.27 2.13
CA ASN A 216 19.39 -9.05 0.70
C ASN A 216 20.28 -7.82 0.41
N GLY A 217 21.07 -7.38 1.38
CA GLY A 217 22.07 -6.30 1.20
C GLY A 217 21.51 -4.88 1.26
N GLY A 218 20.26 -4.71 1.71
CA GLY A 218 19.60 -3.41 1.76
C GLY A 218 20.18 -2.44 2.81
N GLY A 219 20.80 -2.96 3.88
CA GLY A 219 21.57 -2.26 4.93
C GLY A 219 20.82 -1.21 5.78
N ILE A 220 19.85 -0.52 5.21
CA ILE A 220 19.04 0.53 5.83
C ILE A 220 17.61 0.33 5.37
N VAL A 221 16.64 0.30 6.28
CA VAL A 221 15.19 0.33 5.98
C VAL A 221 14.57 1.55 6.66
N ALA A 222 13.42 2.01 6.17
CA ALA A 222 12.63 3.04 6.84
C ALA A 222 11.26 2.49 7.21
N LEU A 223 10.80 2.74 8.43
CA LEU A 223 9.55 2.18 8.97
C LEU A 223 8.85 3.17 9.90
N PRO A 224 7.51 3.10 10.00
CA PRO A 224 6.78 3.79 11.07
C PRO A 224 7.10 3.14 12.42
N SER A 225 7.68 3.91 13.33
CA SER A 225 8.22 3.42 14.61
C SER A 225 7.19 2.66 15.45
N VAL A 226 5.95 3.12 15.47
CA VAL A 226 4.85 2.53 16.26
C VAL A 226 4.41 1.15 15.73
N ARG A 227 4.58 0.86 14.43
CA ARG A 227 4.10 -0.39 13.82
C ARG A 227 5.16 -1.49 13.75
N ALA A 228 6.42 -1.15 14.01
CA ALA A 228 7.53 -2.08 13.88
C ALA A 228 8.52 -1.96 15.05
N PRO A 229 8.08 -2.09 16.32
CA PRO A 229 8.95 -1.91 17.48
C PRO A 229 10.14 -2.88 17.49
N TRP A 230 10.00 -4.05 16.86
CA TRP A 230 11.04 -5.09 16.80
C TRP A 230 11.97 -4.98 15.60
N ALA A 231 11.65 -4.15 14.61
CA ALA A 231 12.47 -4.07 13.40
C ALA A 231 13.85 -3.47 13.68
N ALA A 232 13.94 -2.47 14.56
CA ALA A 232 15.23 -1.86 14.92
C ALA A 232 16.16 -2.82 15.69
N PRO A 233 15.71 -3.50 16.77
CA PRO A 233 16.50 -4.55 17.40
C PRO A 233 16.91 -5.66 16.43
N ALA A 234 15.98 -6.13 15.59
CA ALA A 234 16.25 -7.18 14.62
C ALA A 234 17.29 -6.73 13.57
N ALA A 235 17.28 -5.46 13.16
CA ALA A 235 18.26 -4.91 12.22
C ALA A 235 19.69 -4.94 12.72
N LEU A 236 19.90 -4.66 14.02
CA LEU A 236 21.22 -4.66 14.62
C LEU A 236 21.90 -6.02 14.51
N CYS A 237 21.15 -7.12 14.61
CA CYS A 237 21.66 -8.48 14.45
C CYS A 237 22.25 -8.74 13.04
N TYR A 238 21.83 -7.98 12.03
CA TYR A 238 22.27 -8.11 10.65
C TYR A 238 23.15 -6.93 10.19
N GLY A 239 23.65 -6.11 11.14
CA GLY A 239 24.43 -4.91 10.83
C GLY A 239 23.63 -3.83 10.08
N GLY A 240 22.30 -3.90 10.14
CA GLY A 240 21.39 -2.99 9.45
C GLY A 240 20.93 -1.83 10.32
N GLN A 241 20.34 -0.82 9.68
CA GLN A 241 19.79 0.37 10.31
C GLN A 241 18.30 0.53 10.00
N VAL A 242 17.51 0.99 10.97
CA VAL A 242 16.11 1.40 10.77
C VAL A 242 15.98 2.91 10.96
N LEU A 243 15.49 3.59 9.94
CA LEU A 243 15.07 4.99 10.02
C LEU A 243 13.59 5.08 10.40
N ALA A 244 13.27 5.89 11.40
CA ALA A 244 11.91 6.17 11.84
C ALA A 244 11.28 7.25 10.96
N LEU A 245 10.11 6.97 10.37
CA LEU A 245 9.39 7.93 9.53
C LEU A 245 9.02 9.22 10.27
N GLU A 246 8.78 9.12 11.58
CA GLU A 246 8.35 10.22 12.41
C GLU A 246 9.50 11.17 12.81
N ARG A 247 10.76 10.73 12.68
CA ARG A 247 11.94 11.44 13.18
C ARG A 247 12.97 11.77 12.11
N ASP A 248 13.23 10.82 11.21
CA ASP A 248 14.40 10.86 10.32
C ASP A 248 14.09 11.53 8.96
N GLY A 249 12.94 12.23 8.87
CA GLY A 249 12.60 13.20 7.84
C GLY A 249 12.47 12.64 6.41
N GLU A 250 12.80 13.49 5.43
CA GLU A 250 12.59 13.22 4.00
C GLU A 250 13.40 12.00 3.50
N ARG A 251 14.58 11.73 4.08
CA ARG A 251 15.38 10.55 3.74
C ARG A 251 14.62 9.26 4.07
N ALA A 252 14.06 9.17 5.27
CA ALA A 252 13.26 8.01 5.68
C ALA A 252 12.01 7.86 4.81
N ARG A 253 11.32 8.98 4.54
CA ARG A 253 10.12 8.99 3.68
C ARG A 253 10.39 8.46 2.28
N ARG A 254 11.48 8.90 1.63
CA ARG A 254 11.88 8.43 0.29
C ARG A 254 12.26 6.97 0.28
N LEU A 255 13.03 6.53 1.28
CA LEU A 255 13.45 5.13 1.40
C LEU A 255 12.25 4.20 1.58
N TYR A 256 11.27 4.60 2.39
CA TYR A 256 10.02 3.88 2.58
C TYR A 256 9.20 3.82 1.30
N ALA A 257 9.00 4.96 0.61
CA ALA A 257 8.27 5.01 -0.66
C ALA A 257 8.88 4.11 -1.75
N ALA A 258 10.21 4.01 -1.78
CA ALA A 258 10.94 3.22 -2.76
C ALA A 258 10.75 1.70 -2.62
N ARG A 259 10.27 1.22 -1.46
CA ARG A 259 10.16 -0.21 -1.13
C ARG A 259 8.71 -0.61 -0.83
N PRO A 260 7.90 -0.94 -1.87
CA PRO A 260 6.48 -1.22 -1.73
C PRO A 260 6.13 -2.25 -0.67
N TRP A 261 6.93 -3.30 -0.52
CA TRP A 261 6.72 -4.36 0.47
C TRP A 261 6.77 -3.88 1.93
N LEU A 262 7.26 -2.68 2.22
CA LEU A 262 7.22 -2.10 3.58
C LEU A 262 5.89 -1.41 3.92
N TRP A 263 5.05 -1.12 2.92
CA TRP A 263 3.79 -0.38 3.12
C TRP A 263 2.57 -0.96 2.40
N SER A 264 2.76 -1.80 1.39
CA SER A 264 1.72 -2.48 0.63
C SER A 264 1.64 -3.94 1.10
N ALA A 265 0.46 -4.37 1.55
CA ALA A 265 0.22 -5.74 1.97
C ALA A 265 0.39 -6.75 0.81
N PRO A 266 -0.15 -6.51 -0.40
CA PRO A 266 0.16 -7.35 -1.57
C PRO A 266 1.66 -7.53 -1.83
N ALA A 267 2.43 -6.44 -1.78
CA ALA A 267 3.87 -6.49 -1.99
C ALA A 267 4.60 -7.20 -0.83
N ALA A 268 4.18 -6.96 0.41
CA ALA A 268 4.73 -7.61 1.61
C ALA A 268 4.55 -9.13 1.57
N ALA A 269 3.32 -9.59 1.26
CA ALA A 269 3.02 -11.01 1.09
C ALA A 269 3.89 -11.63 0.00
N GLY A 270 3.96 -10.97 -1.17
CA GLY A 270 4.81 -11.43 -2.26
C GLY A 270 6.30 -11.48 -1.89
N ARG A 271 6.80 -10.56 -1.04
CA ARG A 271 8.18 -10.57 -0.56
C ARG A 271 8.47 -11.75 0.36
N ILE A 272 7.56 -12.04 1.29
CA ILE A 272 7.62 -13.20 2.17
C ILE A 272 7.58 -14.49 1.35
N CYS A 273 6.62 -14.61 0.43
CA CYS A 273 6.51 -15.72 -0.50
C CYS A 273 7.78 -15.92 -1.34
N ALA A 274 8.38 -14.83 -1.84
CA ALA A 274 9.66 -14.92 -2.55
C ALA A 274 10.77 -15.48 -1.66
N ARG A 275 10.86 -15.06 -0.39
CA ARG A 275 11.83 -15.59 0.58
C ARG A 275 11.59 -17.07 0.90
N MET A 276 10.34 -17.48 1.13
CA MET A 276 9.97 -18.88 1.35
C MET A 276 10.42 -19.74 0.15
N ALA A 277 10.06 -19.32 -1.06
CA ALA A 277 10.40 -20.02 -2.30
C ALA A 277 11.92 -20.11 -2.54
N ALA A 278 12.68 -19.10 -2.09
CA ALA A 278 14.13 -19.10 -2.19
C ALA A 278 14.80 -20.04 -1.19
N SER A 279 14.30 -20.18 0.04
CA SER A 279 15.04 -20.91 1.09
C SER A 279 14.62 -22.34 1.35
N GLY A 280 13.41 -22.76 0.99
CA GLY A 280 12.91 -24.04 1.50
C GLY A 280 12.07 -23.92 2.78
N GLU A 281 11.90 -22.71 3.34
CA GLU A 281 11.32 -22.53 4.67
C GLU A 281 9.84 -22.18 4.66
N ARG A 282 9.13 -22.66 5.69
CA ARG A 282 7.71 -22.37 5.95
C ARG A 282 7.53 -20.98 6.57
N LEU A 283 6.33 -20.42 6.44
CA LEU A 283 5.98 -19.14 7.05
C LEU A 283 6.09 -19.20 8.57
N SER A 284 5.66 -20.30 9.17
CA SER A 284 5.83 -20.59 10.62
C SER A 284 7.29 -20.49 11.07
N THR A 285 8.23 -21.06 10.30
CA THR A 285 9.67 -20.98 10.57
C THR A 285 10.18 -19.55 10.43
N LEU A 286 9.88 -18.88 9.32
CA LEU A 286 10.32 -17.51 9.07
C LEU A 286 9.78 -16.53 10.11
N ALA A 287 8.52 -16.67 10.50
CA ALA A 287 7.93 -15.87 11.56
C ALA A 287 8.70 -16.07 12.88
N GLY A 288 9.14 -17.29 13.16
CA GLY A 288 9.99 -17.66 14.30
C GLY A 288 11.25 -16.79 14.49
N LEU A 289 11.80 -16.24 13.40
CA LEU A 289 12.99 -15.36 13.43
C LEU A 289 12.73 -14.03 14.14
N VAL A 290 11.47 -13.59 14.20
CA VAL A 290 11.08 -12.35 14.88
C VAL A 290 10.49 -12.69 16.26
N PRO A 291 11.04 -12.15 17.36
CA PRO A 291 10.52 -12.36 18.70
C PRO A 291 9.05 -11.97 18.81
N GLN A 292 8.26 -12.77 19.54
CA GLN A 292 6.92 -12.37 19.94
C GLN A 292 7.00 -11.43 21.15
N ARG A 293 6.05 -10.51 21.27
CA ARG A 293 5.87 -9.70 22.47
C ARG A 293 5.73 -10.68 23.66
N ALA A 294 6.64 -10.65 24.63
CA ALA A 294 6.33 -11.21 25.94
C ALA A 294 5.15 -10.39 26.48
N GLY A 295 3.97 -10.99 26.56
CA GLY A 295 2.80 -10.33 27.10
C GLY A 295 3.08 -9.94 28.55
N THR A 296 2.98 -8.65 28.86
CA THR A 296 2.56 -8.24 30.20
C THR A 296 1.21 -8.90 30.46
N LYS A 297 1.20 -9.86 31.38
CA LYS A 297 -0.02 -10.29 32.08
C LYS A 297 -0.67 -9.09 32.76
#